data_AF-A0AAJ4E0E4-F1
#
_entry.id   AF-A0AAJ4E0E4-F1
#
_cell.length_a   1.000
_cell.length_b   1.000
_cell.length_c   1.000
_cell.angle_alpha   90.00
_cell.angle_beta   90.00
_cell.angle_gamma   90.00
#
_symmetry.space_group_name_H-M   'P 1'
#
loop_
_entity.id
_entity.type
_entity.pdbx_description
1 polymer ?
#
loop_
_entity_poly.entity_id
_entity_poly.type
_entity_poly.pdbx_seq_one_letter_code
_entity_poly.pdbx_strand_id
1 'polypeptide(L)'
;MFTPYAGYLDNKRELAKFQDRFLSSEFPSAGGVRGSYNNDEVAILQVLEVAKQKLKDKPATGEVLSEYFDVLSQFLSGNIVVIGAEYHEIVLQSLAEALVQVLPDINQEQDYASAYTGLSHVMAECSRTILVSHSQGNFYGNAVVEDIYNKFTFPGGWDINKFPMLGQVGIANPSSSVGGEFGNRYNSFTAHITNDNDLLMGAVRNIIGSIDSNFEAEFNNNDWSGHGLVDSYLQSPQQASFIANEILRIAKAMVPVPVYNQSYSSSSVFSSYGSSPKSEILDVNFIYGGGYRYEGLPQSVIEEFELATSQGQYFNVNIKGVYQYEKLVTSGGI
;
A
#
# COMPACT_ATOMS: atom_id res chain seq x y z
N MET A 1 -7.36 10.61 -15.08
CA MET A 1 -5.97 10.23 -14.85
C MET A 1 -5.62 8.99 -15.66
N PHE A 2 -5.08 9.15 -16.85
CA PHE A 2 -4.30 8.08 -17.45
C PHE A 2 -2.86 8.39 -17.10
N THR A 3 -2.24 7.53 -16.28
CA THR A 3 -0.79 7.46 -16.33
C THR A 3 -0.50 6.64 -17.58
N PRO A 4 0.06 7.18 -18.67
CA PRO A 4 0.43 6.34 -19.80
C PRO A 4 1.47 5.31 -19.36
N TYR A 5 1.63 4.21 -20.09
CA TYR A 5 2.61 3.18 -19.72
C TYR A 5 4.01 3.74 -19.44
N ALA A 6 4.45 4.73 -20.22
CA ALA A 6 5.70 5.46 -19.97
C ALA A 6 5.70 6.17 -18.60
N GLY A 7 4.63 6.91 -18.28
CA GLY A 7 4.46 7.54 -16.97
C GLY A 7 4.39 6.52 -15.83
N TYR A 8 3.85 5.32 -16.07
CA TYR A 8 3.82 4.25 -15.06
C TYR A 8 5.24 3.74 -14.77
N LEU A 9 6.05 3.56 -15.82
CA LEU A 9 7.46 3.20 -15.67
C LEU A 9 8.25 4.29 -14.94
N ASP A 10 7.96 5.56 -15.21
CA ASP A 10 8.58 6.68 -14.52
C ASP A 10 8.15 6.73 -13.05
N ASN A 11 6.86 6.59 -12.73
CA ASN A 11 6.36 6.47 -11.36
C ASN A 11 7.05 5.34 -10.60
N LYS A 12 7.20 4.16 -11.23
CA LYS A 12 7.91 3.01 -10.65
C LYS A 12 9.38 3.33 -10.37
N ARG A 13 10.05 4.04 -11.28
CA ARG A 13 11.45 4.47 -11.10
C ARG A 13 11.59 5.48 -9.96
N GLU A 14 10.67 6.44 -9.87
CA GLU A 14 10.69 7.47 -8.82
C GLU A 14 10.37 6.87 -7.44
N LEU A 15 9.45 5.90 -7.36
CA LEU A 15 9.23 5.13 -6.13
C LEU A 15 10.47 4.33 -5.71
N ALA A 16 11.23 3.76 -6.65
CA ALA A 16 12.47 3.06 -6.33
C ALA A 16 13.53 4.03 -5.77
N LYS A 17 13.70 5.20 -6.39
CA LYS A 17 14.57 6.26 -5.87
C LYS A 17 14.12 6.75 -4.49
N PHE A 18 12.82 6.87 -4.28
CA PHE A 18 12.23 7.22 -2.99
C PHE A 18 12.58 6.18 -1.92
N GLN A 19 12.40 4.89 -2.21
CA GLN A 19 12.77 3.80 -1.31
C GLN A 19 14.26 3.87 -0.94
N ASP A 20 15.13 4.02 -1.93
CA ASP A 20 16.57 4.10 -1.71
C ASP A 20 16.98 5.31 -0.85
N ARG A 21 16.33 6.46 -1.07
CA ARG A 21 16.65 7.71 -0.39
C ARG A 21 16.14 7.74 1.05
N PHE A 22 14.94 7.24 1.30
CA PHE A 22 14.22 7.48 2.56
C PHE A 22 14.06 6.24 3.43
N LEU A 23 14.09 5.04 2.87
CA LEU A 23 13.73 3.81 3.58
C LEU A 23 14.91 2.86 3.78
N SER A 24 15.85 2.82 2.83
CA SER A 24 16.90 1.79 2.78
C SER A 24 17.88 1.78 3.96
N SER A 25 17.97 2.85 4.74
CA SER A 25 18.77 2.87 5.98
C SER A 25 18.16 2.02 7.09
N GLU A 26 16.84 1.87 7.11
CA GLU A 26 16.07 1.12 8.10
C GLU A 26 15.62 -0.24 7.56
N PHE A 27 15.05 -0.24 6.36
CA PHE A 27 14.55 -1.42 5.65
C PHE A 27 15.05 -1.40 4.19
N PRO A 28 16.12 -2.14 3.86
CA PRO A 28 16.63 -2.21 2.50
C PRO A 28 15.63 -2.92 1.57
N SER A 29 15.70 -2.58 0.28
CA SER A 29 14.81 -3.18 -0.73
C SER A 29 15.04 -4.68 -0.88
N ALA A 30 13.96 -5.47 -0.82
CA ALA A 30 13.98 -6.94 -0.96
C ALA A 30 13.85 -7.42 -2.43
N GLY A 31 13.93 -6.51 -3.40
CA GLY A 31 13.69 -6.86 -4.81
C GLY A 31 13.17 -5.70 -5.68
N GLY A 32 13.27 -4.47 -5.20
CA GLY A 32 12.82 -3.26 -5.89
C GLY A 32 11.30 -3.05 -5.83
N VAL A 33 10.88 -1.91 -6.35
CA VAL A 33 9.46 -1.58 -6.50
C VAL A 33 8.85 -2.43 -7.62
N ARG A 34 7.70 -3.07 -7.34
CA ARG A 34 6.87 -3.75 -8.34
C ARG A 34 5.55 -3.00 -8.51
N GLY A 35 4.88 -3.21 -9.64
CA GLY A 35 3.60 -2.57 -9.93
C GLY A 35 2.83 -3.33 -10.99
N SER A 36 1.54 -3.02 -11.06
CA SER A 36 0.64 -3.43 -12.14
C SER A 36 0.23 -2.17 -12.89
N TYR A 37 0.26 -2.23 -14.22
CA TYR A 37 -0.23 -1.16 -15.07
C TYR A 37 -1.69 -1.47 -15.44
N ASN A 38 -2.58 -0.50 -15.25
CA ASN A 38 -3.95 -0.60 -15.70
C ASN A 38 -3.99 -0.35 -17.22
N ASN A 39 -4.48 -1.33 -17.98
CA ASN A 39 -4.62 -1.24 -19.43
C ASN A 39 -6.08 -1.36 -19.89
N ASP A 40 -7.04 -1.58 -18.98
CA ASP A 40 -8.44 -1.83 -19.33
C ASP A 40 -9.21 -0.51 -19.50
N GLU A 41 -9.32 -0.09 -20.75
CA GLU A 41 -10.06 1.11 -21.16
C GLU A 41 -11.58 0.94 -20.99
N VAL A 42 -12.11 -0.26 -20.77
CA VAL A 42 -13.56 -0.54 -20.86
C VAL A 42 -14.37 0.12 -19.75
N ALA A 43 -13.95 -0.01 -18.49
CA ALA A 43 -14.64 0.62 -17.35
C ALA A 43 -14.59 2.15 -17.45
N ILE A 44 -13.48 2.70 -17.93
CA ILE A 44 -13.34 4.16 -18.07
C ILE A 44 -14.06 4.68 -19.32
N LEU A 45 -14.13 3.92 -20.41
CA LEU A 45 -15.01 4.23 -21.54
C LEU A 45 -16.47 4.25 -21.09
N GLN A 46 -16.87 3.38 -20.14
CA GLN A 46 -18.19 3.45 -19.52
C GLN A 46 -18.35 4.69 -18.64
N VAL A 47 -17.36 5.05 -17.80
CA VAL A 47 -17.36 6.31 -17.03
C VAL A 47 -17.46 7.52 -17.99
N LEU A 48 -16.70 7.53 -19.08
CA LEU A 48 -16.72 8.59 -20.08
C LEU A 48 -18.06 8.68 -20.81
N GLU A 49 -18.66 7.54 -21.16
CA GLU A 49 -19.97 7.51 -21.83
C GLU A 49 -21.10 7.94 -20.88
N VAL A 50 -21.07 7.50 -19.62
CA VAL A 50 -22.01 7.97 -18.59
C VAL A 50 -21.83 9.45 -18.34
N ALA A 51 -20.60 9.94 -18.16
CA ALA A 51 -20.32 11.36 -17.97
C ALA A 51 -20.78 12.19 -19.17
N LYS A 52 -20.57 11.70 -20.40
CA LYS A 52 -21.06 12.32 -21.64
C LYS A 52 -22.58 12.41 -21.69
N GLN A 53 -23.28 11.36 -21.27
CA GLN A 53 -24.74 11.37 -21.17
C GLN A 53 -25.21 12.38 -20.11
N LYS A 54 -24.57 12.39 -18.94
CA LYS A 54 -24.86 13.35 -17.87
C LYS A 54 -24.61 14.81 -18.29
N LEU A 55 -23.56 15.07 -19.07
CA LEU A 55 -23.30 16.39 -19.65
C LEU A 55 -24.41 16.77 -20.65
N LYS A 56 -24.82 15.85 -21.53
CA LYS A 56 -25.92 16.08 -22.49
C LYS A 56 -27.26 16.38 -21.82
N ASP A 57 -27.48 15.90 -20.60
CA ASP A 57 -28.69 16.17 -19.82
C ASP A 57 -28.69 17.57 -19.18
N LYS A 58 -27.57 18.30 -19.20
CA LYS A 58 -27.47 19.70 -18.74
C LYS A 58 -27.96 20.65 -19.86
N PRO A 59 -28.59 21.80 -19.52
CA PRO A 59 -29.20 22.72 -20.48
C PRO A 59 -28.21 23.53 -21.36
N ALA A 60 -26.97 23.07 -21.55
CA ALA A 60 -25.92 23.77 -22.29
C ALA A 60 -26.07 23.62 -23.82
N THR A 61 -25.61 24.63 -24.57
CA THR A 61 -25.59 24.62 -26.05
C THR A 61 -24.48 23.69 -26.59
N GLY A 62 -24.68 23.14 -27.79
CA GLY A 62 -23.85 22.06 -28.35
C GLY A 62 -22.33 22.29 -28.43
N GLU A 63 -21.87 23.53 -28.62
CA GLU A 63 -20.42 23.88 -28.58
C GLU A 63 -19.84 23.80 -27.17
N VAL A 64 -20.58 24.26 -26.17
CA VAL A 64 -20.14 24.25 -24.76
C VAL A 64 -20.07 22.79 -24.26
N LEU A 65 -20.97 21.91 -24.74
CA LEU A 65 -20.95 20.48 -24.45
C LEU A 65 -19.71 19.76 -25.00
N SER A 66 -19.18 20.14 -26.17
CA SER A 66 -17.94 19.54 -26.67
C SER A 66 -16.72 20.00 -25.88
N GLU A 67 -16.67 21.27 -25.48
CA GLU A 67 -15.60 21.78 -24.62
C GLU A 67 -15.58 21.08 -23.26
N TYR A 68 -16.76 20.85 -22.64
CA TYR A 68 -16.85 20.08 -21.39
C TYR A 68 -16.36 18.65 -21.53
N PHE A 69 -16.72 17.98 -22.63
CA PHE A 69 -16.30 16.61 -22.89
C PHE A 69 -14.80 16.51 -23.22
N ASP A 70 -14.25 17.47 -23.93
CA ASP A 70 -12.81 17.56 -24.21
C ASP A 70 -12.02 17.81 -22.92
N VAL A 71 -12.52 18.66 -22.03
CA VAL A 71 -11.92 18.87 -20.70
C VAL A 71 -12.04 17.61 -19.84
N LEU A 72 -13.20 16.96 -19.82
CA LEU A 72 -13.44 15.72 -19.06
C LEU A 72 -12.56 14.57 -19.56
N SER A 73 -12.39 14.43 -20.88
CA SER A 73 -11.51 13.43 -21.48
C SER A 73 -10.03 13.76 -21.31
N GLN A 74 -9.63 15.04 -21.29
CA GLN A 74 -8.27 15.47 -20.96
C GLN A 74 -7.92 15.24 -19.48
N PHE A 75 -8.86 15.57 -18.58
CA PHE A 75 -8.79 15.28 -17.14
C PHE A 75 -8.68 13.77 -16.87
N LEU A 76 -9.54 12.98 -17.52
CA LEU A 76 -9.49 11.53 -17.44
C LEU A 76 -8.26 10.97 -18.15
N SER A 77 -7.69 11.66 -19.13
CA SER A 77 -6.48 11.25 -19.84
C SER A 77 -5.14 11.72 -19.33
N GLY A 78 -5.11 12.51 -18.26
CA GLY A 78 -3.85 12.97 -17.68
C GLY A 78 -3.11 14.00 -18.56
N ASN A 79 -3.69 14.43 -19.68
CA ASN A 79 -3.24 15.59 -20.43
C ASN A 79 -3.86 16.83 -19.76
N ILE A 80 -3.12 17.50 -18.89
CA ILE A 80 -3.63 18.61 -18.10
C ILE A 80 -3.61 19.90 -18.94
N VAL A 81 -4.80 20.46 -19.21
CA VAL A 81 -4.97 21.85 -19.65
C VAL A 81 -5.69 22.62 -18.54
N VAL A 82 -5.31 23.89 -18.39
CA VAL A 82 -5.96 24.86 -17.52
C VAL A 82 -7.46 24.87 -17.80
N ILE A 83 -8.26 24.39 -16.85
CA ILE A 83 -9.70 24.47 -16.94
C ILE A 83 -10.09 25.92 -16.57
N GLY A 84 -10.85 26.59 -17.45
CA GLY A 84 -11.42 27.89 -17.13
C GLY A 84 -12.33 27.78 -15.90
N ALA A 85 -12.21 28.72 -14.97
CA ALA A 85 -12.93 28.68 -13.68
C ALA A 85 -14.45 28.48 -13.83
N GLU A 86 -15.00 28.96 -14.95
CA GLU A 86 -16.41 28.88 -15.34
C GLU A 86 -16.91 27.47 -15.71
N TYR A 87 -16.00 26.52 -16.01
CA TYR A 87 -16.36 25.18 -16.48
C TYR A 87 -16.10 24.07 -15.47
N HIS A 88 -15.43 24.38 -14.36
CA HIS A 88 -15.04 23.41 -13.33
C HIS A 88 -16.24 22.64 -12.76
N GLU A 89 -17.27 23.35 -12.28
CA GLU A 89 -18.33 22.74 -11.47
C GLU A 89 -19.14 21.71 -12.26
N ILE A 90 -19.43 22.00 -13.53
CA ILE A 90 -20.26 21.14 -14.39
C ILE A 90 -19.50 19.89 -14.84
N VAL A 91 -18.26 20.04 -15.30
CA VAL A 91 -17.40 18.92 -15.73
C VAL A 91 -17.18 17.97 -14.57
N LEU A 92 -16.85 18.51 -13.40
CA LEU A 92 -16.53 17.71 -12.22
C LEU A 92 -17.78 17.00 -11.67
N GLN A 93 -18.96 17.64 -11.69
CA GLN A 93 -20.22 17.00 -11.28
C GLN A 93 -20.55 15.78 -12.16
N SER A 94 -20.45 15.93 -13.48
CA SER A 94 -20.73 14.83 -14.42
C SER A 94 -19.71 13.69 -14.32
N LEU A 95 -18.44 14.00 -14.05
CA LEU A 95 -17.38 13.02 -13.78
C LEU A 95 -17.67 12.19 -12.54
N ALA A 96 -18.11 12.84 -11.46
CA ALA A 96 -18.32 12.17 -10.19
C ALA A 96 -19.60 11.31 -10.20
N GLU A 97 -20.67 11.78 -10.84
CA GLU A 97 -21.88 10.97 -11.07
C GLU A 97 -21.58 9.72 -11.91
N ALA A 98 -20.64 9.81 -12.86
CA ALA A 98 -20.21 8.69 -13.67
C ALA A 98 -19.32 7.71 -12.88
N LEU A 99 -18.43 8.22 -12.03
CA LEU A 99 -17.57 7.39 -11.18
C LEU A 99 -18.41 6.49 -10.26
N VAL A 100 -19.45 7.03 -9.62
CA VAL A 100 -20.32 6.30 -8.70
C VAL A 100 -21.01 5.09 -9.36
N GLN A 101 -21.28 5.16 -10.67
CA GLN A 101 -21.98 4.08 -11.39
C GLN A 101 -21.08 2.90 -11.79
N VAL A 102 -19.75 3.09 -11.87
CA VAL A 102 -18.82 2.08 -12.40
C VAL A 102 -18.03 1.36 -11.29
N LEU A 103 -17.91 1.96 -10.11
CA LEU A 103 -17.22 1.36 -8.96
C LEU A 103 -17.69 -0.04 -8.49
N PRO A 104 -18.93 -0.52 -8.69
CA PRO A 104 -19.37 -1.82 -8.13
C PRO A 104 -18.67 -3.08 -8.68
N ASP A 105 -18.02 -3.02 -9.85
CA ASP A 105 -17.54 -4.22 -10.56
C ASP A 105 -16.01 -4.36 -10.66
N ILE A 106 -15.25 -3.56 -9.91
CA ILE A 106 -13.78 -3.49 -10.03
C ILE A 106 -13.07 -4.84 -9.85
N ASN A 107 -13.64 -5.76 -9.05
CA ASN A 107 -13.07 -7.08 -8.77
C ASN A 107 -13.19 -8.07 -9.96
N GLN A 108 -14.00 -7.73 -10.96
CA GLN A 108 -14.14 -8.53 -12.18
C GLN A 108 -13.20 -8.06 -13.30
N GLU A 109 -12.47 -6.97 -13.07
CA GLU A 109 -11.58 -6.39 -14.08
C GLU A 109 -10.25 -7.13 -14.17
N GLN A 110 -9.68 -7.16 -15.38
CA GLN A 110 -8.38 -7.75 -15.63
C GLN A 110 -7.26 -7.04 -14.85
N ASP A 111 -7.39 -5.73 -14.62
CA ASP A 111 -6.42 -4.92 -13.89
C ASP A 111 -6.39 -5.26 -12.40
N TYR A 112 -7.56 -5.48 -11.81
CA TYR A 112 -7.69 -6.01 -10.45
C TYR A 112 -7.00 -7.38 -10.35
N ALA A 113 -7.33 -8.31 -11.25
CA ALA A 113 -6.75 -9.65 -11.24
C ALA A 113 -5.21 -9.63 -11.37
N SER A 114 -4.69 -8.73 -12.21
CA SER A 114 -3.25 -8.53 -12.41
C SER A 114 -2.58 -7.94 -11.16
N ALA A 115 -3.19 -6.94 -10.52
CA ALA A 115 -2.69 -6.35 -9.28
C ALA A 115 -2.70 -7.35 -8.11
N TYR A 116 -3.79 -8.11 -7.95
CA TYR A 116 -3.90 -9.16 -6.93
C TYR A 116 -2.83 -10.24 -7.12
N THR A 117 -2.64 -10.72 -8.36
CA THR A 117 -1.63 -11.74 -8.68
C THR A 117 -0.23 -11.22 -8.43
N GLY A 118 0.07 -10.00 -8.89
CA GLY A 118 1.37 -9.35 -8.68
C GLY A 118 1.71 -9.16 -7.20
N LEU A 119 0.75 -8.69 -6.40
CA LEU A 119 0.93 -8.52 -4.97
C LEU A 119 1.08 -9.86 -4.25
N SER A 120 0.25 -10.85 -4.59
CA SER A 120 0.37 -12.21 -4.04
C SER A 120 1.75 -12.80 -4.27
N HIS A 121 2.35 -12.55 -5.45
CA HIS A 121 3.69 -13.02 -5.77
C HIS A 121 4.77 -12.33 -4.92
N VAL A 122 4.67 -11.01 -4.70
CA VAL A 122 5.57 -10.29 -3.78
C VAL A 122 5.43 -10.80 -2.35
N MET A 123 4.20 -10.96 -1.88
CA MET A 123 3.90 -11.46 -0.54
C MET A 123 4.45 -12.87 -0.31
N ALA A 124 4.49 -13.71 -1.35
CA ALA A 124 5.06 -15.06 -1.27
C ALA A 124 6.58 -15.07 -1.02
N GLU A 125 7.28 -13.94 -1.21
CA GLU A 125 8.70 -13.78 -0.86
C GLU A 125 8.91 -13.51 0.65
N CYS A 126 7.82 -13.43 1.43
CA CYS A 126 7.83 -13.20 2.88
C CYS A 126 8.53 -11.90 3.30
N SER A 127 8.49 -10.87 2.43
CA SER A 127 9.04 -9.54 2.72
C SER A 127 7.96 -8.60 3.26
N ARG A 128 8.38 -7.64 4.10
CA ARG A 128 7.52 -6.54 4.55
C ARG A 128 7.11 -5.72 3.32
N THR A 129 5.82 -5.71 3.02
CA THR A 129 5.30 -5.16 1.76
C THR A 129 4.37 -4.00 2.03
N ILE A 130 4.60 -2.88 1.34
CA ILE A 130 3.73 -1.72 1.38
C ILE A 130 3.15 -1.49 0.00
N LEU A 131 1.81 -1.52 -0.08
CA LEU A 131 1.08 -1.13 -1.26
C LEU A 131 0.93 0.39 -1.29
N VAL A 132 1.55 1.05 -2.27
CA VAL A 132 1.36 2.48 -2.50
C VAL A 132 0.35 2.65 -3.63
N SER A 133 -0.79 3.26 -3.32
CA SER A 133 -1.83 3.58 -4.30
C SER A 133 -1.95 5.09 -4.45
N HIS A 134 -2.16 5.57 -5.67
CA HIS A 134 -2.32 6.98 -5.97
C HIS A 134 -3.64 7.23 -6.71
N SER A 135 -4.37 8.24 -6.27
CA SER A 135 -5.61 8.69 -6.87
C SER A 135 -6.60 7.56 -7.18
N GLN A 136 -7.04 7.36 -8.42
CA GLN A 136 -7.97 6.25 -8.76
C GLN A 136 -7.41 4.86 -8.40
N GLY A 137 -6.08 4.71 -8.36
CA GLY A 137 -5.43 3.47 -7.93
C GLY A 137 -5.79 3.07 -6.50
N ASN A 138 -6.30 3.98 -5.67
CA ASN A 138 -6.78 3.65 -4.32
C ASN A 138 -8.02 2.75 -4.33
N PHE A 139 -8.89 2.82 -5.36
CA PHE A 139 -10.03 1.89 -5.44
C PHE A 139 -9.55 0.45 -5.61
N TYR A 140 -8.64 0.21 -6.55
CA TYR A 140 -7.99 -1.10 -6.73
C TYR A 140 -7.15 -1.49 -5.51
N GLY A 141 -6.41 -0.53 -4.93
CA GLY A 141 -5.57 -0.76 -3.77
C GLY A 141 -6.37 -1.25 -2.56
N ASN A 142 -7.51 -0.60 -2.28
CA ASN A 142 -8.42 -0.99 -1.22
C ASN A 142 -9.00 -2.39 -1.45
N ALA A 143 -9.48 -2.67 -2.67
CA ALA A 143 -10.04 -3.97 -3.00
C ALA A 143 -9.00 -5.10 -2.89
N VAL A 144 -7.80 -4.89 -3.42
CA VAL A 144 -6.73 -5.89 -3.45
C VAL A 144 -6.21 -6.17 -2.05
N VAL A 145 -5.98 -5.15 -1.20
CA VAL A 145 -5.48 -5.40 0.17
C VAL A 145 -6.49 -6.18 0.99
N GLU A 146 -7.77 -5.87 0.86
CA GLU A 146 -8.85 -6.57 1.55
C GLU A 146 -8.90 -8.05 1.14
N ASP A 147 -8.84 -8.32 -0.16
CA ASP A 147 -8.85 -9.68 -0.68
C ASP A 147 -7.59 -10.47 -0.31
N ILE A 148 -6.41 -9.84 -0.23
CA ILE A 148 -5.20 -10.50 0.26
C ILE A 148 -5.39 -10.93 1.73
N TYR A 149 -5.90 -10.06 2.60
CA TYR A 149 -6.15 -10.43 4.00
C TYR A 149 -7.23 -11.51 4.18
N ASN A 150 -8.13 -11.65 3.21
CA ASN A 150 -9.19 -12.66 3.23
C ASN A 150 -8.78 -14.01 2.62
N LYS A 151 -7.89 -14.01 1.62
CA LYS A 151 -7.66 -15.18 0.75
C LYS A 151 -6.22 -15.68 0.75
N PHE A 152 -5.25 -14.82 1.04
CA PHE A 152 -3.83 -15.17 0.93
C PHE A 152 -3.34 -15.94 2.16
N THR A 153 -2.45 -16.89 1.93
CA THR A 153 -1.70 -17.61 2.96
C THR A 153 -0.25 -17.67 2.52
N PHE A 154 0.67 -17.34 3.42
CA PHE A 154 2.10 -17.41 3.11
C PHE A 154 2.54 -18.85 2.82
N PRO A 155 3.64 -19.03 2.06
CA PRO A 155 4.28 -20.33 1.94
C PRO A 155 4.50 -20.99 3.31
N GLY A 156 4.15 -22.27 3.44
CA GLY A 156 4.15 -22.98 4.72
C GLY A 156 2.84 -22.92 5.49
N GLY A 157 1.80 -22.26 4.97
CA GLY A 157 0.46 -22.30 5.55
C GLY A 157 0.24 -21.31 6.70
N TRP A 158 0.95 -20.17 6.67
CA TRP A 158 0.83 -19.14 7.70
C TRP A 158 -0.21 -18.07 7.33
N ASP A 159 -1.14 -17.82 8.25
CA ASP A 159 -2.22 -16.84 8.10
C ASP A 159 -1.66 -15.40 8.17
N ILE A 160 -2.02 -14.59 7.17
CA ILE A 160 -1.67 -13.17 7.13
C ILE A 160 -2.27 -12.37 8.28
N ASN A 161 -3.42 -12.77 8.83
CA ASN A 161 -4.03 -12.09 9.98
C ASN A 161 -3.23 -12.30 11.27
N LYS A 162 -2.42 -13.36 11.36
CA LYS A 162 -1.48 -13.58 12.48
C LYS A 162 -0.11 -12.97 12.23
N PHE A 163 0.32 -12.93 10.97
CA PHE A 163 1.61 -12.41 10.55
C PHE A 163 1.43 -11.28 9.51
N PRO A 164 0.83 -10.14 9.91
CA PRO A 164 0.56 -9.05 8.99
C PRO A 164 1.88 -8.47 8.47
N MET A 165 2.21 -8.77 7.22
CA MET A 165 3.35 -8.20 6.48
C MET A 165 2.92 -7.38 5.27
N LEU A 166 1.65 -6.98 5.21
CA LEU A 166 1.10 -6.09 4.19
C LEU A 166 0.44 -4.86 4.82
N GLY A 167 0.82 -3.68 4.36
CA GLY A 167 0.17 -2.41 4.68
C GLY A 167 -0.09 -1.58 3.43
N GLN A 168 -0.84 -0.49 3.57
CA GLN A 168 -1.21 0.38 2.46
C GLN A 168 -0.98 1.85 2.79
N VAL A 169 -0.38 2.59 1.85
CA VAL A 169 -0.33 4.05 1.87
C VAL A 169 -1.12 4.59 0.67
N GLY A 170 -2.22 5.28 0.97
CA GLY A 170 -3.05 5.93 -0.05
C GLY A 170 -2.66 7.38 -0.27
N ILE A 171 -2.23 7.72 -1.47
CA ILE A 171 -1.86 9.08 -1.87
C ILE A 171 -3.01 9.67 -2.69
N ALA A 172 -3.45 10.88 -2.35
CA ALA A 172 -4.56 11.58 -3.01
C ALA A 172 -5.82 10.69 -3.11
N ASN A 173 -6.30 10.14 -1.99
CA ASN A 173 -7.27 9.05 -2.02
C ASN A 173 -8.73 9.54 -2.24
N PRO A 174 -9.41 9.18 -3.36
CA PRO A 174 -10.80 9.53 -3.64
C PRO A 174 -11.83 8.71 -2.84
N SER A 175 -11.43 7.66 -2.14
CA SER A 175 -12.32 6.89 -1.26
C SER A 175 -12.51 7.59 0.08
N SER A 176 -13.58 7.23 0.80
CA SER A 176 -13.83 7.72 2.17
C SER A 176 -12.85 7.16 3.22
N SER A 177 -12.10 6.10 2.89
CA SER A 177 -11.06 5.52 3.73
C SER A 177 -9.93 4.87 2.91
N VAL A 178 -8.80 4.61 3.57
CA VAL A 178 -7.71 3.79 3.03
C VAL A 178 -7.91 2.35 3.49
N GLY A 179 -7.85 1.40 2.56
CA GLY A 179 -7.93 -0.01 2.85
C GLY A 179 -9.33 -0.54 3.19
N GLY A 180 -10.40 0.25 3.04
CA GLY A 180 -11.77 -0.24 3.26
C GLY A 180 -11.97 -0.87 4.65
N GLU A 181 -12.52 -2.10 4.69
CA GLU A 181 -12.68 -2.85 5.94
C GLU A 181 -11.32 -3.23 6.57
N PHE A 182 -10.33 -3.58 5.74
CA PHE A 182 -8.97 -3.85 6.20
C PHE A 182 -8.42 -2.66 6.98
N GLY A 183 -8.54 -1.45 6.45
CA GLY A 183 -8.04 -0.24 7.12
C GLY A 183 -8.76 0.06 8.45
N ASN A 184 -10.04 -0.28 8.56
CA ASN A 184 -10.79 -0.14 9.82
C ASN A 184 -10.30 -1.15 10.88
N ARG A 185 -9.96 -2.37 10.47
CA ARG A 185 -9.49 -3.44 11.37
C ARG A 185 -8.00 -3.28 11.74
N TYR A 186 -7.20 -2.79 10.81
CA TYR A 186 -5.75 -2.73 10.86
C TYR A 186 -5.25 -1.29 10.67
N ASN A 187 -5.79 -0.35 11.46
CA ASN A 187 -5.48 1.08 11.32
C ASN A 187 -3.98 1.41 11.44
N SER A 188 -3.20 0.60 12.18
CA SER A 188 -1.76 0.74 12.31
C SER A 188 -1.01 0.37 11.02
N PHE A 189 -1.68 -0.30 10.08
CA PHE A 189 -1.13 -0.76 8.80
C PHE A 189 -1.58 0.07 7.60
N THR A 190 -2.34 1.13 7.83
CA THR A 190 -2.75 2.08 6.80
C THR A 190 -2.27 3.49 7.12
N ALA A 191 -2.07 4.28 6.06
CA ALA A 191 -1.87 5.72 6.14
C ALA A 191 -2.37 6.39 4.86
N HIS A 192 -2.61 7.69 4.92
CA HIS A 192 -2.82 8.49 3.72
C HIS A 192 -2.04 9.79 3.73
N ILE A 193 -1.87 10.33 2.54
CA ILE A 193 -1.49 11.73 2.36
C ILE A 193 -2.32 12.31 1.22
N THR A 194 -2.96 13.44 1.49
CA THR A 194 -3.65 14.25 0.48
C THR A 194 -3.34 15.71 0.76
N ASN A 195 -2.71 16.39 -0.19
CA ASN A 195 -2.40 17.81 -0.08
C ASN A 195 -3.69 18.64 -0.02
N ASP A 196 -3.70 19.70 0.77
CA ASP A 196 -4.82 20.65 0.87
C ASP A 196 -4.99 21.50 -0.41
N ASN A 197 -3.90 21.72 -1.13
CA ASN A 197 -3.87 22.40 -2.43
C ASN A 197 -4.08 21.45 -3.63
N ASP A 198 -4.35 20.16 -3.40
CA ASP A 198 -4.68 19.20 -4.45
C ASP A 198 -6.03 19.55 -5.07
N LEU A 199 -5.99 20.20 -6.24
CA LEU A 199 -7.19 20.71 -6.92
C LEU A 199 -8.13 19.57 -7.33
N LEU A 200 -7.58 18.42 -7.71
CA LEU A 200 -8.39 17.27 -8.11
C LEU A 200 -9.10 16.67 -6.91
N MET A 201 -8.40 16.52 -5.79
CA MET A 201 -8.99 16.00 -4.57
C MET A 201 -9.94 16.99 -3.90
N GLY A 202 -9.72 18.29 -4.02
CA GLY A 202 -10.69 19.31 -3.64
C GLY A 202 -12.00 19.17 -4.42
N ALA A 203 -11.91 18.99 -5.74
CA ALA A 203 -13.06 18.73 -6.58
C ALA A 203 -13.80 17.43 -6.23
N VAL A 204 -13.07 16.31 -6.10
CA VAL A 204 -13.66 15.00 -5.75
C VAL A 204 -14.40 15.07 -4.42
N ARG A 205 -13.79 15.67 -3.38
CA ARG A 205 -14.42 15.83 -2.05
C ARG A 205 -15.74 16.59 -2.11
N ASN A 206 -15.77 17.70 -2.85
CA ASN A 206 -16.96 18.55 -2.91
C ASN A 206 -18.16 17.88 -3.60
N ILE A 207 -17.92 16.85 -4.40
CA ILE A 207 -18.96 16.31 -5.29
C ILE A 207 -19.45 14.94 -4.82
N ILE A 208 -18.54 14.01 -4.55
CA ILE A 208 -18.88 12.64 -4.13
C ILE A 208 -18.40 12.31 -2.72
N GLY A 209 -17.69 13.22 -2.08
CA GLY A 209 -17.00 12.96 -0.82
C GLY A 209 -15.75 12.10 -1.03
N SER A 210 -14.73 12.37 -0.23
CA SER A 210 -13.57 11.48 -0.07
C SER A 210 -12.96 11.73 1.29
N ILE A 211 -11.87 11.02 1.61
CA ILE A 211 -11.07 11.32 2.79
C ILE A 211 -10.56 12.77 2.74
N ASP A 212 -10.49 13.41 3.91
CA ASP A 212 -9.98 14.76 4.04
C ASP A 212 -8.48 14.87 3.71
N SER A 213 -8.10 16.04 3.19
CA SER A 213 -6.70 16.45 3.13
C SER A 213 -6.11 16.48 4.53
N ASN A 214 -4.90 15.96 4.66
CA ASN A 214 -4.19 15.86 5.93
C ASN A 214 -2.77 16.42 5.84
N PHE A 215 -2.45 17.14 4.76
CA PHE A 215 -1.15 17.74 4.56
C PHE A 215 -1.28 19.16 4.01
N GLU A 216 -0.71 20.14 4.73
CA GLU A 216 -0.62 21.53 4.28
C GLU A 216 0.56 21.65 3.32
N ALA A 217 0.27 21.80 2.03
CA ALA A 217 1.28 21.74 0.98
C ALA A 217 1.60 23.14 0.44
N GLU A 218 2.90 23.41 0.28
CA GLU A 218 3.36 24.58 -0.47
C GLU A 218 3.05 24.40 -1.97
N PHE A 219 2.81 25.52 -2.66
CA PHE A 219 2.59 25.52 -4.09
C PHE A 219 3.82 25.03 -4.85
N ASN A 220 3.63 24.11 -5.79
CA ASN A 220 4.68 23.55 -6.61
C ASN A 220 4.55 24.03 -8.07
N ASN A 221 5.56 24.73 -8.58
CA ASN A 221 5.54 25.19 -9.99
C ASN A 221 5.65 24.05 -11.01
N ASN A 222 6.23 22.91 -10.64
CA ASN A 222 6.35 21.75 -11.53
C ASN A 222 5.02 20.99 -11.62
N ASP A 223 4.17 21.11 -10.60
CA ASP A 223 2.82 20.59 -10.59
C ASP A 223 1.89 21.54 -9.84
N TRP A 224 1.36 22.50 -10.61
CA TRP A 224 0.44 23.51 -10.11
C TRP A 224 -0.88 22.92 -9.58
N SER A 225 -1.22 21.69 -9.96
CA SER A 225 -2.45 21.01 -9.53
C SER A 225 -2.35 20.42 -8.11
N GLY A 226 -1.12 20.26 -7.60
CA GLY A 226 -0.86 19.63 -6.30
C GLY A 226 -1.14 18.12 -6.25
N HIS A 227 -1.41 17.47 -7.39
CA HIS A 227 -1.99 16.13 -7.46
C HIS A 227 -1.04 15.02 -7.94
N GLY A 228 -0.09 15.34 -8.83
CA GLY A 228 0.81 14.38 -9.47
C GLY A 228 1.68 13.64 -8.47
N LEU A 229 1.74 12.31 -8.58
CA LEU A 229 2.48 11.44 -7.66
C LEU A 229 3.95 11.86 -7.51
N VAL A 230 4.63 12.10 -8.63
CA VAL A 230 6.08 12.37 -8.60
C VAL A 230 6.37 13.76 -8.04
N ASP A 231 5.90 14.81 -8.71
CA ASP A 231 6.27 16.19 -8.36
C ASP A 231 5.64 16.63 -7.03
N SER A 232 4.36 16.35 -6.80
CA SER A 232 3.64 16.84 -5.62
C SER A 232 3.84 16.01 -4.35
N TYR A 233 4.25 14.73 -4.48
CA TYR A 233 4.34 13.82 -3.33
C TYR A 233 5.72 13.21 -3.13
N LEU A 234 6.33 12.60 -4.16
CA LEU A 234 7.60 11.87 -4.00
C LEU A 234 8.85 12.75 -4.05
N GLN A 235 8.82 13.84 -4.83
CA GLN A 235 9.96 14.76 -4.97
C GLN A 235 9.84 15.99 -4.07
N SER A 236 8.63 16.35 -3.65
CA SER A 236 8.40 17.41 -2.68
C SER A 236 8.90 17.00 -1.28
N PRO A 237 9.92 17.68 -0.70
CA PRO A 237 10.66 17.14 0.44
C PRO A 237 9.82 16.87 1.70
N GLN A 238 8.83 17.70 2.00
CA GLN A 238 8.03 17.57 3.21
C GLN A 238 7.03 16.40 3.09
N GLN A 239 6.35 16.30 1.95
CA GLN A 239 5.45 15.21 1.59
C GLN A 239 6.20 13.88 1.53
N ALA A 240 7.36 13.85 0.87
CA ALA A 240 8.18 12.65 0.77
C ALA A 240 8.63 12.16 2.16
N SER A 241 9.06 13.08 3.03
CA SER A 241 9.43 12.74 4.41
C SER A 241 8.23 12.25 5.22
N PHE A 242 7.04 12.84 5.04
CA PHE A 242 5.80 12.37 5.67
C PHE A 242 5.45 10.96 5.23
N ILE A 243 5.43 10.70 3.91
CA ILE A 243 5.17 9.37 3.34
C ILE A 243 6.18 8.36 3.90
N ALA A 244 7.47 8.72 3.96
CA ALA A 244 8.51 7.85 4.46
C ALA A 244 8.29 7.49 5.93
N ASN A 245 7.94 8.47 6.76
CA ASN A 245 7.67 8.25 8.18
C ASN A 245 6.47 7.32 8.38
N GLU A 246 5.39 7.48 7.61
CA GLU A 246 4.23 6.60 7.66
C GLU A 246 4.57 5.18 7.18
N ILE A 247 5.34 5.06 6.09
CA ILE A 247 5.83 3.77 5.62
C ILE A 247 6.69 3.08 6.68
N LEU A 248 7.62 3.79 7.31
CA LEU A 248 8.48 3.23 8.37
C LEU A 248 7.67 2.85 9.61
N ARG A 249 6.66 3.64 9.99
CA ARG A 249 5.74 3.33 11.09
C ARG A 249 4.99 2.04 10.82
N ILE A 250 4.36 1.92 9.65
CA ILE A 250 3.63 0.71 9.23
C ILE A 250 4.59 -0.48 9.15
N ALA A 251 5.73 -0.30 8.49
CA ALA A 251 6.73 -1.34 8.33
C ALA A 251 7.24 -1.83 9.68
N LYS A 252 7.45 -0.99 10.70
CA LYS A 252 7.87 -1.43 12.05
C LYS A 252 6.80 -2.22 12.78
N ALA A 253 5.52 -1.94 12.54
CA ALA A 253 4.40 -2.63 13.18
C ALA A 253 4.12 -4.04 12.63
N MET A 254 4.69 -4.40 11.47
CA MET A 254 4.49 -5.73 10.87
C MET A 254 5.13 -6.85 11.68
N VAL A 255 4.47 -8.01 11.66
CA VAL A 255 4.92 -9.22 12.35
C VAL A 255 5.28 -10.26 11.30
N PRO A 256 6.56 -10.69 11.21
CA PRO A 256 6.98 -11.58 10.16
C PRO A 256 6.49 -13.01 10.40
N VAL A 257 6.33 -13.78 9.33
CA VAL A 257 6.14 -15.24 9.42
C VAL A 257 7.29 -15.88 10.20
N PRO A 258 7.12 -17.11 10.70
CA PRO A 258 8.16 -17.78 11.46
C PRO A 258 9.52 -17.86 10.78
N VAL A 259 10.58 -17.56 11.54
CA VAL A 259 11.96 -17.47 11.08
C VAL A 259 12.88 -18.58 11.61
N TYR A 260 12.36 -19.55 12.35
CA TYR A 260 13.16 -20.57 13.07
C TYR A 260 14.04 -21.47 12.19
N ASN A 261 13.96 -21.44 10.86
CA ASN A 261 14.78 -22.28 9.96
C ASN A 261 15.96 -21.55 9.32
N GLN A 262 16.33 -20.36 9.80
CA GLN A 262 17.50 -19.64 9.31
C GLN A 262 18.82 -20.34 9.68
N SER A 263 18.88 -20.96 10.86
CA SER A 263 20.07 -21.66 11.36
C SER A 263 19.69 -23.00 12.00
N TYR A 264 20.54 -24.01 11.81
CA TYR A 264 20.43 -25.28 12.52
C TYR A 264 21.26 -25.24 13.80
N SER A 265 20.74 -25.83 14.87
CA SER A 265 21.51 -25.96 16.12
C SER A 265 22.08 -27.36 16.27
N SER A 266 23.30 -27.44 16.77
CA SER A 266 23.90 -28.69 17.25
C SER A 266 23.51 -29.01 18.70
N SER A 267 22.64 -28.21 19.33
CA SER A 267 22.15 -28.44 20.68
C SER A 267 21.20 -29.65 20.74
N SER A 268 21.12 -30.29 21.91
CA SER A 268 20.12 -31.33 22.20
C SER A 268 18.73 -30.77 22.55
N VAL A 269 18.54 -29.44 22.51
CA VAL A 269 17.30 -28.78 22.95
C VAL A 269 16.41 -28.38 21.75
N PHE A 270 16.99 -27.71 20.75
CA PHE A 270 16.28 -27.27 19.54
C PHE A 270 17.01 -27.73 18.28
N SER A 271 16.23 -28.00 17.23
CA SER A 271 16.70 -28.44 15.92
C SER A 271 17.14 -27.26 15.05
N SER A 272 16.42 -26.15 15.15
CA SER A 272 16.69 -24.94 14.39
C SER A 272 16.23 -23.69 15.16
N TYR A 273 16.78 -22.55 14.78
CA TYR A 273 16.38 -21.24 15.27
C TYR A 273 16.56 -20.17 14.18
N GLY A 274 16.01 -19.00 14.43
CA GLY A 274 16.25 -17.81 13.64
C GLY A 274 15.70 -16.59 14.36
N SER A 275 16.20 -15.43 13.98
CA SER A 275 15.95 -14.19 14.70
C SER A 275 15.62 -13.06 13.74
N SER A 276 15.01 -12.02 14.27
CA SER A 276 14.92 -10.74 13.57
C SER A 276 15.14 -9.63 14.60
N PRO A 277 16.36 -9.06 14.69
CA PRO A 277 16.63 -7.95 15.58
C PRO A 277 15.71 -6.75 15.33
N LYS A 278 15.36 -6.49 14.05
CA LYS A 278 14.40 -5.43 13.68
C LYS A 278 13.00 -5.64 14.21
N SER A 279 12.61 -6.89 14.44
CA SER A 279 11.30 -7.24 15.01
C SER A 279 11.40 -7.63 16.49
N GLU A 280 12.60 -7.60 17.07
CA GLU A 280 12.91 -8.06 18.43
C GLU A 280 12.38 -9.46 18.74
N ILE A 281 12.47 -10.38 17.76
CA ILE A 281 12.01 -11.76 17.90
C ILE A 281 13.14 -12.77 17.78
N LEU A 282 12.96 -13.89 18.47
CA LEU A 282 13.72 -15.12 18.32
C LEU A 282 12.73 -16.28 18.19
N ASP A 283 12.75 -16.98 17.07
CA ASP A 283 11.99 -18.20 16.89
C ASP A 283 12.92 -19.41 17.08
N VAL A 284 12.48 -20.36 17.89
CA VAL A 284 13.19 -21.63 18.15
C VAL A 284 12.29 -22.80 17.85
N ASN A 285 12.83 -23.82 17.18
CA ASN A 285 12.13 -25.07 16.93
C ASN A 285 12.70 -26.16 17.83
N PHE A 286 11.98 -26.52 18.88
CA PHE A 286 12.43 -27.55 19.81
C PHE A 286 12.44 -28.92 19.14
N ILE A 287 13.41 -29.77 19.50
CA ILE A 287 13.43 -31.18 19.05
C ILE A 287 12.14 -31.88 19.49
N TYR A 288 11.66 -31.54 20.69
CA TYR A 288 10.39 -32.00 21.24
C TYR A 288 9.54 -30.80 21.64
N GLY A 289 8.39 -30.60 20.99
CA GLY A 289 7.42 -29.55 21.36
C GLY A 289 7.05 -28.56 20.26
N GLY A 290 7.81 -28.51 19.16
CA GLY A 290 7.54 -27.66 18.00
C GLY A 290 8.15 -26.25 18.09
N GLY A 291 7.68 -25.36 17.21
CA GLY A 291 8.16 -23.98 17.09
C GLY A 291 7.56 -23.04 18.13
N TYR A 292 8.38 -22.14 18.66
CA TYR A 292 7.98 -21.06 19.56
C TYR A 292 8.63 -19.76 19.14
N ARG A 293 7.90 -18.66 19.31
CA ARG A 293 8.40 -17.29 19.15
C ARG A 293 8.58 -16.67 20.51
N TYR A 294 9.75 -16.08 20.74
CA TYR A 294 10.05 -15.21 21.87
C TYR A 294 10.10 -13.77 21.36
N GLU A 295 9.54 -12.83 22.12
CA GLU A 295 9.36 -11.43 21.71
C GLU A 295 10.00 -10.44 22.70
N GLY A 296 10.32 -9.24 22.20
CA GLY A 296 10.91 -8.15 22.97
C GLY A 296 12.37 -8.42 23.36
N LEU A 297 13.10 -9.20 22.56
CA LEU A 297 14.51 -9.50 22.80
C LEU A 297 15.36 -8.33 22.30
N PRO A 298 16.14 -7.68 23.18
CA PRO A 298 17.11 -6.67 22.75
C PRO A 298 18.11 -7.29 21.77
N GLN A 299 18.57 -6.49 20.80
CA GLN A 299 19.54 -6.92 19.80
C GLN A 299 20.77 -7.60 20.43
N SER A 300 21.29 -7.07 21.55
CA SER A 300 22.45 -7.67 22.25
C SER A 300 22.20 -9.10 22.72
N VAL A 301 20.98 -9.41 23.16
CA VAL A 301 20.61 -10.77 23.64
C VAL A 301 20.53 -11.75 22.47
N ILE A 302 20.02 -11.29 21.31
CA ILE A 302 20.01 -12.08 20.09
C ILE A 302 21.44 -12.38 19.63
N GLU A 303 22.29 -11.36 19.55
CA GLU A 303 23.70 -11.50 19.14
C GLU A 303 24.48 -12.43 20.07
N GLU A 304 24.31 -12.28 21.39
CA GLU A 304 24.94 -13.16 22.37
C GLU A 304 24.43 -14.60 22.28
N PHE A 305 23.13 -14.82 22.02
CA PHE A 305 22.57 -16.14 21.79
C PHE A 305 23.17 -16.81 20.55
N GLU A 306 23.28 -16.09 19.44
CA GLU A 306 23.84 -16.60 18.18
C GLU A 306 25.33 -16.94 18.32
N LEU A 307 26.08 -16.17 19.10
CA LEU A 307 27.51 -16.37 19.36
C LEU A 307 27.81 -17.36 20.50
N ALA A 308 26.80 -17.79 21.27
CA ALA A 308 27.00 -18.66 22.42
C ALA A 308 27.59 -20.01 22.02
N THR A 309 28.58 -20.49 22.78
CA THR A 309 29.17 -21.84 22.58
C THR A 309 28.14 -22.96 22.76
N SER A 310 27.12 -22.74 23.59
CA SER A 310 25.99 -23.64 23.77
C SER A 310 24.70 -22.84 23.78
N GLN A 311 24.03 -22.77 22.64
CA GLN A 311 22.79 -21.99 22.50
C GLN A 311 21.70 -22.50 23.46
N GLY A 312 21.62 -23.81 23.70
CA GLY A 312 20.68 -24.40 24.68
C GLY A 312 20.95 -23.96 26.12
N GLN A 313 22.21 -23.83 26.53
CA GLN A 313 22.55 -23.33 27.86
C GLN A 313 22.23 -21.83 27.96
N TYR A 314 22.63 -21.04 26.97
CA TYR A 314 22.32 -19.60 26.95
C TYR A 314 20.82 -19.37 27.00
N PHE A 315 20.05 -20.08 26.17
CA PHE A 315 18.59 -20.00 26.15
C PHE A 315 17.96 -20.25 27.53
N ASN A 316 18.38 -21.32 28.22
CA ASN A 316 17.81 -21.67 29.52
C ASN A 316 18.13 -20.64 30.61
N VAL A 317 19.27 -19.95 30.53
CA VAL A 317 19.70 -18.97 31.53
C VAL A 317 19.15 -17.59 31.25
N ASN A 318 19.18 -17.15 29.99
CA ASN A 318 18.96 -15.75 29.62
C ASN A 318 17.62 -15.48 28.94
N ILE A 319 16.97 -16.50 28.36
CA ILE A 319 15.76 -16.31 27.54
C ILE A 319 14.54 -16.98 28.16
N LYS A 320 14.66 -18.24 28.57
CA LYS A 320 13.55 -19.06 29.05
C LYS A 320 12.95 -18.48 30.33
N GLY A 321 11.66 -18.15 30.28
CA GLY A 321 10.93 -17.59 31.42
C GLY A 321 11.25 -16.11 31.71
N VAL A 322 12.08 -15.47 30.87
CA VAL A 322 12.39 -14.04 30.95
C VAL A 322 11.53 -13.26 29.95
N TYR A 323 11.44 -13.76 28.71
CA TYR A 323 10.70 -13.11 27.63
C TYR A 323 9.32 -13.74 27.42
N GLN A 324 8.37 -12.93 26.94
CA GLN A 324 7.07 -13.41 26.49
C GLN A 324 7.27 -14.34 25.30
N TYR A 325 6.43 -15.37 25.22
CA TYR A 325 6.51 -16.33 24.14
C TYR A 325 5.15 -16.89 23.76
N GLU A 326 5.04 -17.29 22.51
CA GLU A 326 3.89 -18.01 21.98
C GLU A 326 4.32 -19.25 21.19
N LYS A 327 3.41 -20.22 21.10
CA LYS A 327 3.61 -21.41 20.28
C LYS A 327 3.19 -21.10 18.85
N LEU A 328 4.07 -21.38 17.90
CA LEU A 328 3.82 -21.17 16.49
C LEU A 328 2.97 -22.32 15.94
N VAL A 329 1.79 -22.00 15.41
CA VAL A 329 0.84 -22.97 14.84
C VAL A 329 0.42 -22.54 13.43
N THR A 330 0.50 -23.46 12.47
CA THR A 330 0.02 -23.23 11.11
C THR A 330 -1.50 -23.34 11.06
N SER A 331 -2.11 -22.73 10.05
CA SER A 331 -3.58 -22.68 9.89
C SER A 331 -4.23 -24.05 9.62
N GLY A 332 -3.44 -25.11 9.45
CA GLY A 332 -3.90 -26.49 9.21
C GLY A 332 -3.57 -27.49 10.31
N GLY A 333 -3.05 -27.05 11.46
CA GLY A 333 -2.72 -27.93 12.59
C GLY A 333 -3.82 -27.92 13.67
N ILE A 334 -4.85 -28.73 13.49
CA ILE A 334 -5.68 -29.27 14.58
C ILE A 334 -5.33 -30.74 14.74
#